data_AF-A0A250XX99-F1
#
_entry.id   AF-A0A250XX99-F1
#
_cell.length_a   1.000
_cell.length_b   1.000
_cell.length_c   1.000
_cell.angle_alpha   90.00
_cell.angle_beta   90.00
_cell.angle_gamma   90.00
#
_symmetry.space_group_name_H-M   'P 1'
#
loop_
_entity.id
_entity.type
_entity.pdbx_description
1 polymer ?
#
loop_
_entity_poly.entity_id
_entity_poly.type
_entity_poly.pdbx_seq_one_letter_code
_entity_poly.pdbx_strand_id
1 'polypeptide(L)'
;MEAHALTIRLTNKVEFPFLVLLISGGHCLLALARGVSDFLLLGKSLDIAPGDMLDKVARRLSLIRHPECSAMSGGKAIEHLAKQGNRFHFDISPPMQHAKNCDFSFSGLQHVIDKIITQKEKEEGIEKGQILSSAADIAAAVQHTTACHVAKRTHRAILFCKQRDLLCQSNAVLVVSGGVASNLYIRRALEIVADATQCTLLCPPPKLCTDNGIMIAWNGIERLRAGLGILHDVEGIRYEPKCPLGVDISKEVGEAAIKVPRLKMKI
;
A
#
# COMPACT_ATOMS: atom_id res chain seq x y z
N MET A 1 10.70 7.89 -4.38
CA MET A 1 9.88 7.61 -3.18
C MET A 1 9.54 8.89 -2.41
N GLU A 2 10.50 9.76 -2.10
CA GLU A 2 10.25 11.07 -1.45
C GLU A 2 9.14 11.87 -2.13
N ALA A 3 9.20 11.98 -3.46
CA ALA A 3 8.19 12.68 -4.25
C ALA A 3 6.76 12.22 -3.92
N HIS A 4 6.48 10.90 -3.97
CA HIS A 4 5.18 10.35 -3.57
C HIS A 4 4.79 10.63 -2.12
N ALA A 5 5.76 10.67 -1.21
CA ALA A 5 5.52 10.95 0.20
C ALA A 5 5.10 12.41 0.43
N LEU A 6 5.71 13.34 -0.32
CA LEU A 6 5.51 14.78 -0.16
C LEU A 6 4.45 15.36 -1.10
N THR A 7 3.99 14.63 -2.13
CA THR A 7 2.98 15.10 -3.09
C THR A 7 1.71 15.61 -2.42
N ILE A 8 1.29 15.03 -1.29
CA ILE A 8 0.09 15.51 -0.58
C ILE A 8 0.21 16.97 -0.13
N ARG A 9 1.44 17.44 0.14
CA ARG A 9 1.71 18.82 0.55
C ARG A 9 1.47 19.84 -0.56
N LEU A 10 1.38 19.38 -1.82
CA LEU A 10 0.96 20.23 -2.94
C LEU A 10 -0.51 20.63 -2.84
N THR A 11 -1.37 19.73 -2.34
CA THR A 11 -2.82 19.92 -2.33
C THR A 11 -3.38 20.22 -0.94
N ASN A 12 -2.62 19.90 0.12
CA ASN A 12 -3.05 20.02 1.50
C ASN A 12 -1.92 20.62 2.34
N LYS A 13 -2.26 21.45 3.33
CA LYS A 13 -1.28 21.91 4.32
C LYS A 13 -1.07 20.80 5.36
N VAL A 14 -0.01 20.01 5.19
CA VAL A 14 0.34 18.89 6.08
C VAL A 14 1.68 19.18 6.74
N GLU A 15 1.68 19.52 8.03
CA GLU A 15 2.91 19.78 8.78
C GLU A 15 3.66 18.47 9.13
N PHE A 16 4.99 18.57 9.28
CA PHE A 16 5.80 17.47 9.80
C PHE A 16 5.68 17.39 11.33
N PRO A 17 5.83 16.19 11.95
CA PRO A 17 5.97 14.90 11.31
C PRO A 17 4.62 14.27 10.93
N PHE A 18 4.59 13.50 9.84
CA PHE A 18 3.41 12.72 9.43
C PHE A 18 3.80 11.31 8.97
N LEU A 19 2.86 10.38 9.09
CA LEU A 19 3.07 8.99 8.68
C LEU A 19 2.74 8.83 7.20
N VAL A 20 3.54 8.05 6.47
CA VAL A 20 3.39 7.77 5.05
C VAL A 20 3.25 6.28 4.84
N LEU A 21 2.17 5.86 4.18
CA LEU A 21 2.01 4.56 3.57
C LEU A 21 2.07 4.71 2.05
N LEU A 22 3.12 4.18 1.45
CA LEU A 22 3.28 4.19 0.00
C LEU A 22 2.95 2.80 -0.54
N ILE A 23 1.88 2.67 -1.32
CA ILE A 23 1.39 1.42 -1.90
C ILE A 23 1.14 1.57 -3.41
N SER A 24 2.03 0.99 -4.22
CA SER A 24 1.97 1.05 -5.68
C SER A 24 2.19 -0.33 -6.32
N GLY A 25 2.33 -0.35 -7.65
CA GLY A 25 2.73 -1.56 -8.40
C GLY A 25 4.17 -2.00 -8.11
N GLY A 26 5.06 -1.08 -7.72
CA GLY A 26 6.48 -1.38 -7.50
C GLY A 26 6.96 -1.21 -6.06
N HIS A 27 6.17 -0.59 -5.19
CA HIS A 27 6.61 -0.25 -3.84
C HIS A 27 5.51 -0.49 -2.81
N CYS A 28 5.91 -0.91 -1.62
CA CYS A 28 5.07 -1.00 -0.43
C CYS A 28 5.95 -0.70 0.78
N LEU A 29 5.72 0.45 1.44
CA LEU A 29 6.47 0.83 2.63
C LEU A 29 5.67 1.71 3.58
N LEU A 30 6.09 1.70 4.83
CA LEU A 30 5.66 2.60 5.89
C LEU A 30 6.87 3.43 6.34
N ALA A 31 6.72 4.75 6.33
CA ALA A 31 7.77 5.66 6.79
C ALA A 31 7.17 6.81 7.58
N LEU A 32 7.94 7.36 8.53
CA LEU A 32 7.65 8.63 9.16
C LEU A 32 8.42 9.73 8.41
N ALA A 33 7.71 10.70 7.87
CA ALA A 33 8.32 11.91 7.30
C ALA A 33 8.50 12.93 8.43
N ARG A 34 9.75 13.27 8.77
CA ARG A 34 10.09 14.28 9.78
C ARG A 34 10.51 15.62 9.15
N GLY A 35 10.89 15.58 7.88
CA GLY A 35 11.21 16.74 7.07
C GLY A 35 11.26 16.38 5.60
N VAL A 36 11.65 17.35 4.75
CA VAL A 36 11.67 17.19 3.28
C VAL A 36 12.61 16.08 2.81
N SER A 37 13.74 15.88 3.49
CA SER A 37 14.72 14.84 3.18
C SER A 37 15.07 14.00 4.42
N ASP A 38 14.21 14.03 5.44
CA ASP A 38 14.39 13.31 6.70
C ASP A 38 13.22 12.35 6.92
N PHE A 39 13.51 11.06 6.73
CA PHE A 39 12.55 9.98 6.82
C PHE A 39 13.09 8.87 7.73
N LEU A 40 12.18 8.25 8.49
CA LEU A 40 12.44 7.00 9.20
C LEU A 40 11.61 5.89 8.55
N LEU A 41 12.25 4.89 7.99
CA LEU A 41 11.58 3.73 7.43
C LEU A 41 11.19 2.76 8.55
N LEU A 42 9.90 2.46 8.65
CA LEU A 42 9.31 1.63 9.70
C LEU A 42 9.10 0.18 9.24
N GLY A 43 8.95 -0.03 7.94
CA GLY A 43 8.79 -1.34 7.33
C GLY A 43 8.57 -1.25 5.82
N LYS A 44 8.85 -2.34 5.12
CA LYS A 44 8.74 -2.43 3.65
C LYS A 44 8.29 -3.82 3.21
N SER A 45 7.90 -3.97 1.95
CA SER A 45 7.71 -5.32 1.39
C SER A 45 9.03 -6.06 1.36
N LEU A 46 9.01 -7.32 1.80
CA LEU A 46 10.11 -8.26 1.72
C LEU A 46 10.15 -8.97 0.36
N ASP A 47 9.06 -8.92 -0.40
CA ASP A 47 8.91 -9.60 -1.69
C ASP A 47 8.34 -8.66 -2.77
N ILE A 48 7.15 -8.94 -3.30
CA ILE A 48 6.48 -8.16 -4.32
C ILE A 48 5.64 -7.04 -3.70
N ALA A 49 5.28 -6.03 -4.48
CA ALA A 49 4.35 -4.99 -4.04
C ALA A 49 2.88 -5.47 -4.17
N PRO A 50 1.93 -4.88 -3.43
CA PRO A 50 0.53 -5.28 -3.52
C PRO A 50 -0.05 -5.04 -4.91
N GLY A 51 0.36 -3.99 -5.62
CA GLY A 51 -0.13 -3.73 -6.98
C GLY A 51 0.32 -4.82 -7.96
N ASP A 52 1.59 -5.23 -7.93
CA ASP A 52 2.10 -6.35 -8.74
C ASP A 52 1.37 -7.67 -8.40
N MET A 53 1.11 -7.94 -7.12
CA MET A 53 0.33 -9.11 -6.71
C MET A 53 -1.09 -9.08 -7.28
N LEU A 54 -1.80 -7.96 -7.14
CA LEU A 54 -3.16 -7.81 -7.67
C LEU A 54 -3.19 -7.92 -9.20
N ASP A 55 -2.21 -7.36 -9.91
CA ASP A 55 -2.10 -7.47 -11.36
C ASP A 55 -1.82 -8.92 -11.81
N LYS A 56 -0.98 -9.66 -11.08
CA LYS A 56 -0.74 -11.08 -11.33
C LYS A 56 -2.00 -11.92 -11.10
N VAL A 57 -2.74 -11.67 -10.02
CA VAL A 57 -4.00 -12.37 -9.75
C VAL A 57 -5.05 -12.04 -10.81
N ALA A 58 -5.20 -10.78 -11.21
CA ALA A 58 -6.10 -10.38 -12.30
C ALA A 58 -5.76 -11.11 -13.61
N ARG A 59 -4.47 -11.26 -13.92
CA ARG A 59 -4.00 -12.01 -15.08
C ARG A 59 -4.32 -13.50 -14.96
N ARG A 60 -4.17 -14.10 -13.77
CA ARG A 60 -4.47 -15.52 -13.54
C ARG A 60 -5.95 -15.85 -13.59
N LEU A 61 -6.80 -14.90 -13.21
CA LEU A 61 -8.26 -14.96 -13.38
C LEU A 61 -8.72 -14.63 -14.81
N SER A 62 -7.80 -14.37 -15.73
CA SER A 62 -8.12 -14.02 -17.12
C SER A 62 -9.04 -12.80 -17.26
N LEU A 63 -8.98 -11.83 -16.33
CA LEU A 63 -9.93 -10.71 -16.28
C LEU A 63 -9.92 -9.81 -17.51
N ILE A 64 -8.86 -9.84 -18.31
CA ILE A 64 -8.82 -9.14 -19.61
C ILE A 64 -9.86 -9.67 -20.60
N ARG A 65 -10.29 -10.93 -20.44
CA ARG A 65 -11.36 -11.56 -21.24
C ARG A 65 -12.74 -11.32 -20.64
N HIS A 66 -12.82 -10.81 -19.41
CA HIS A 66 -14.08 -10.52 -18.76
C HIS A 66 -14.75 -9.30 -19.42
N PRO A 67 -16.04 -9.37 -19.80
CA PRO A 67 -16.72 -8.30 -20.53
C PRO A 67 -16.59 -6.93 -19.86
N GLU A 68 -16.69 -6.90 -18.54
CA GLU A 68 -16.64 -5.66 -17.76
C GLU A 68 -15.22 -5.16 -17.44
N CYS A 69 -14.19 -6.00 -17.57
CA CYS A 69 -12.84 -5.69 -17.05
C CYS A 69 -11.77 -5.57 -18.14
N SER A 70 -12.10 -5.84 -19.41
CA SER A 70 -11.15 -5.92 -20.53
C SER A 70 -10.26 -4.68 -20.73
N ALA A 71 -10.79 -3.50 -20.44
CA ALA A 71 -10.08 -2.21 -20.57
C ALA A 71 -9.49 -1.69 -19.23
N MET A 72 -9.57 -2.46 -18.15
CA MET A 72 -9.10 -2.04 -16.82
C MET A 72 -7.70 -2.57 -16.52
N SER A 73 -6.90 -1.79 -15.79
CA SER A 73 -5.68 -2.29 -15.14
C SER A 73 -6.03 -3.39 -14.13
N GLY A 74 -5.12 -4.34 -13.88
CA GLY A 74 -5.39 -5.52 -13.06
C GLY A 74 -5.92 -5.20 -11.65
N GLY A 75 -5.26 -4.31 -10.91
CA GLY A 75 -5.76 -3.86 -9.59
C GLY A 75 -7.17 -3.24 -9.62
N LYS A 76 -7.51 -2.50 -10.68
CA LYS A 76 -8.85 -1.91 -10.89
C LYS A 76 -9.89 -2.97 -11.27
N ALA A 77 -9.50 -3.94 -12.11
CA ALA A 77 -10.34 -5.08 -12.46
C ALA A 77 -10.70 -5.93 -11.24
N ILE A 78 -9.72 -6.19 -10.36
CA ILE A 78 -9.97 -6.88 -9.08
C ILE A 78 -10.96 -6.10 -8.23
N GLU A 79 -10.78 -4.78 -8.11
CA GLU A 79 -11.69 -3.95 -7.33
C GLU A 79 -13.11 -3.92 -7.89
N HIS A 80 -13.25 -3.83 -9.20
CA HIS A 80 -14.55 -3.82 -9.86
C HIS A 80 -15.28 -5.15 -9.62
N LEU A 81 -14.60 -6.26 -9.86
CA LEU A 81 -15.21 -7.59 -9.76
C LEU A 81 -15.47 -8.01 -8.30
N ALA A 82 -14.62 -7.59 -7.36
CA ALA A 82 -14.78 -7.87 -5.92
C ALA A 82 -16.12 -7.37 -5.34
N LYS A 83 -16.74 -6.35 -5.95
CA LYS A 83 -18.06 -5.84 -5.53
C LYS A 83 -19.19 -6.86 -5.68
N GLN A 84 -19.02 -7.81 -6.60
CA GLN A 84 -19.99 -8.84 -6.92
C GLN A 84 -19.71 -10.16 -6.18
N GLY A 85 -18.59 -10.24 -5.46
CA GLY A 85 -18.14 -11.45 -4.77
C GLY A 85 -18.33 -11.41 -3.26
N ASN A 86 -18.30 -12.59 -2.66
CA ASN A 86 -18.27 -12.82 -1.23
C ASN A 86 -16.83 -13.00 -0.73
N ARG A 87 -16.32 -11.99 -0.03
CA ARG A 87 -14.99 -12.00 0.60
C ARG A 87 -14.74 -13.12 1.62
N PHE A 88 -15.80 -13.78 2.11
CA PHE A 88 -15.72 -14.90 3.06
C PHE A 88 -15.89 -16.27 2.41
N HIS A 89 -16.05 -16.33 1.08
CA HIS A 89 -16.19 -17.59 0.37
C HIS A 89 -14.93 -18.46 0.47
N PHE A 90 -13.76 -17.83 0.50
CA PHE A 90 -12.47 -18.49 0.67
C PHE A 90 -11.84 -18.08 2.00
N ASP A 91 -11.48 -19.06 2.83
CA ASP A 91 -10.75 -18.80 4.07
C ASP A 91 -9.26 -18.59 3.77
N ILE A 92 -8.87 -17.32 3.64
CA ILE A 92 -7.51 -16.92 3.34
C ILE A 92 -6.95 -16.16 4.53
N SER A 93 -5.99 -16.79 5.20
CA SER A 93 -5.26 -16.19 6.30
C SER A 93 -4.37 -15.03 5.81
N PRO A 94 -4.46 -13.83 6.41
CA PRO A 94 -3.52 -12.74 6.10
C PRO A 94 -2.06 -13.16 6.28
N PRO A 95 -1.13 -12.69 5.43
CA PRO A 95 0.29 -12.98 5.56
C PRO A 95 0.87 -12.54 6.90
N MET A 96 1.92 -13.23 7.34
CA MET A 96 2.79 -12.80 8.44
C MET A 96 2.04 -12.47 9.76
N GLN A 97 0.99 -13.22 10.11
CA GLN A 97 0.09 -12.86 11.22
C GLN A 97 0.79 -12.69 12.57
N HIS A 98 1.85 -13.48 12.81
CA HIS A 98 2.62 -13.52 14.05
C HIS A 98 3.76 -12.50 14.07
N ALA A 99 4.15 -11.94 12.93
CA ALA A 99 5.22 -10.96 12.88
C ALA A 99 4.77 -9.65 13.55
N LYS A 100 5.60 -9.13 14.45
CA LYS A 100 5.34 -7.89 15.21
C LYS A 100 6.06 -6.67 14.63
N ASN A 101 6.55 -6.76 13.40
CA ASN A 101 7.13 -5.65 12.64
C ASN A 101 6.06 -4.96 11.74
N CYS A 102 6.51 -3.96 10.98
CA CYS A 102 5.69 -3.27 9.98
C CYS A 102 6.02 -3.69 8.54
N ASP A 103 6.68 -4.84 8.36
CA ASP A 103 7.02 -5.36 7.03
C ASP A 103 5.83 -6.05 6.35
N PHE A 104 5.87 -6.06 5.03
CA PHE A 104 4.85 -6.65 4.18
C PHE A 104 5.37 -7.86 3.41
N SER A 105 4.46 -8.72 2.98
CA SER A 105 4.74 -9.87 2.12
C SER A 105 3.42 -10.22 1.43
N PHE A 106 3.49 -10.38 0.11
CA PHE A 106 2.35 -10.67 -0.74
C PHE A 106 2.58 -11.88 -1.64
N SER A 107 3.82 -12.38 -1.76
CA SER A 107 4.12 -13.58 -2.56
C SER A 107 3.41 -14.84 -2.04
N GLY A 108 3.37 -15.02 -0.71
CA GLY A 108 2.66 -16.14 -0.09
C GLY A 108 1.16 -16.08 -0.33
N LEU A 109 0.57 -14.88 -0.27
CA LEU A 109 -0.85 -14.67 -0.60
C LEU A 109 -1.12 -14.99 -2.08
N GLN A 110 -0.27 -14.50 -2.99
CA GLN A 110 -0.38 -14.80 -4.41
C GLN A 110 -0.37 -16.32 -4.66
N HIS A 111 0.55 -17.04 -4.05
CA HIS A 111 0.67 -18.49 -4.22
C HIS A 111 -0.55 -19.26 -3.66
N VAL A 112 -1.13 -18.83 -2.54
CA VAL A 112 -2.38 -19.40 -2.02
C VAL A 112 -3.53 -19.18 -3.00
N ILE A 113 -3.65 -17.97 -3.56
CA ILE A 113 -4.67 -17.64 -4.57
C ILE A 113 -4.47 -18.46 -5.85
N ASP A 114 -3.25 -18.58 -6.34
CA ASP A 114 -2.92 -19.37 -7.54
C ASP A 114 -3.32 -20.85 -7.38
N LYS A 115 -3.16 -21.41 -6.16
CA LYS A 115 -3.64 -22.76 -5.83
C LYS A 115 -5.16 -22.86 -5.83
N ILE A 116 -5.86 -21.88 -5.25
CA ILE A 116 -7.34 -21.84 -5.27
C ILE A 116 -7.85 -21.78 -6.71
N ILE A 117 -7.28 -20.90 -7.54
CA ILE A 117 -7.60 -20.77 -8.97
C ILE A 117 -7.41 -22.12 -9.67
N THR A 118 -6.24 -22.75 -9.51
CA THR A 118 -5.93 -24.03 -10.16
C THR A 118 -6.89 -25.15 -9.75
N GLN A 119 -7.27 -25.19 -8.47
CA GLN A 119 -8.23 -26.16 -7.96
C GLN A 119 -9.63 -25.92 -8.56
N LYS A 120 -10.07 -24.67 -8.65
CA LYS A 120 -11.36 -24.32 -9.25
C LYS A 120 -11.41 -24.54 -10.76
N GLU A 121 -10.30 -24.27 -11.47
CA GLU A 121 -10.16 -24.60 -12.90
C GLU A 121 -10.39 -26.10 -13.13
N LYS A 122 -9.81 -26.96 -12.27
CA LYS A 122 -10.01 -28.42 -12.33
C LYS A 122 -11.43 -28.85 -11.98
N GLU A 123 -12.06 -28.24 -10.98
CA GLU A 123 -13.43 -28.54 -10.55
C GLU A 123 -14.47 -28.16 -11.61
N GLU A 124 -14.28 -27.02 -12.28
CA GLU A 124 -15.15 -26.54 -13.35
C GLU A 124 -14.82 -27.19 -14.71
N GLY A 125 -13.72 -27.94 -14.81
CA GLY A 125 -13.27 -28.57 -16.05
C GLY A 125 -12.83 -27.58 -17.12
N ILE A 126 -12.37 -26.39 -16.71
CA ILE A 126 -11.97 -25.31 -17.62
C ILE A 126 -10.45 -25.23 -17.76
N GLU A 127 -10.00 -24.75 -18.91
CA GLU A 127 -8.57 -24.54 -19.17
C GLU A 127 -8.10 -23.15 -18.71
N LYS A 128 -6.82 -23.05 -18.39
CA LYS A 128 -6.18 -21.77 -18.06
C LYS A 128 -6.40 -20.77 -19.19
N GLY A 129 -6.90 -19.58 -18.84
CA GLY A 129 -7.26 -18.56 -19.82
C GLY A 129 -8.77 -18.42 -20.01
N GLN A 130 -9.58 -19.31 -19.43
CA GLN A 130 -11.03 -19.13 -19.31
C GLN A 130 -11.37 -18.38 -18.03
N ILE A 131 -12.59 -17.84 -17.97
CA ILE A 131 -13.08 -17.10 -16.81
C ILE A 131 -13.72 -18.10 -15.85
N LEU A 132 -13.26 -18.10 -14.60
CA LEU A 132 -13.84 -18.90 -13.53
C LEU A 132 -15.18 -18.34 -13.08
N SER A 133 -16.13 -19.22 -12.78
CA SER A 133 -17.40 -18.83 -12.16
C SER A 133 -17.20 -18.13 -10.80
N SER A 134 -16.18 -18.56 -10.05
CA SER A 134 -15.79 -18.02 -8.74
C SER A 134 -14.85 -16.82 -8.81
N ALA A 135 -14.61 -16.23 -10.00
CA ALA A 135 -13.65 -15.13 -10.16
C ALA A 135 -13.98 -13.91 -9.26
N ALA A 136 -15.27 -13.58 -9.09
CA ALA A 136 -15.69 -12.49 -8.22
C ALA A 136 -15.41 -12.75 -6.74
N ASP A 137 -15.69 -13.97 -6.27
CA ASP A 137 -15.40 -14.39 -4.90
C ASP A 137 -13.89 -14.39 -4.61
N ILE A 138 -13.07 -14.86 -5.56
CA ILE A 138 -11.61 -14.83 -5.46
C ILE A 138 -11.10 -13.38 -5.42
N ALA A 139 -11.62 -12.51 -6.30
CA ALA A 139 -11.29 -11.08 -6.31
C ALA A 139 -11.64 -10.39 -4.99
N ALA A 140 -12.80 -10.71 -4.41
CA ALA A 140 -13.24 -10.19 -3.12
C ALA A 140 -12.34 -10.69 -1.96
N ALA A 141 -12.00 -11.99 -1.95
CA ALA A 141 -11.16 -12.57 -0.90
C ALA A 141 -9.72 -12.03 -0.94
N VAL A 142 -9.10 -11.92 -2.12
CA VAL A 142 -7.74 -11.37 -2.25
C VAL A 142 -7.69 -9.89 -1.87
N GLN A 143 -8.68 -9.09 -2.29
CA GLN A 143 -8.76 -7.68 -1.94
C GLN A 143 -8.93 -7.50 -0.44
N HIS A 144 -9.85 -8.26 0.18
CA HIS A 144 -10.08 -8.20 1.61
C HIS A 144 -8.83 -8.58 2.42
N THR A 145 -8.18 -9.69 2.04
CA THR A 145 -6.97 -10.15 2.72
C THR A 145 -5.82 -9.14 2.60
N THR A 146 -5.67 -8.52 1.43
CA THR A 146 -4.70 -7.44 1.18
C THR A 146 -4.98 -6.24 2.06
N ALA A 147 -6.24 -5.77 2.10
CA ALA A 147 -6.66 -4.63 2.91
C ALA A 147 -6.41 -4.89 4.40
N CYS A 148 -6.78 -6.06 4.91
CA CYS A 148 -6.55 -6.48 6.29
C CYS A 148 -5.06 -6.49 6.66
N HIS A 149 -4.20 -7.02 5.78
CA HIS A 149 -2.75 -7.04 5.98
C HIS A 149 -2.18 -5.63 6.04
N VAL A 150 -2.51 -4.79 5.05
CA VAL A 150 -2.04 -3.40 4.97
C VAL A 150 -2.51 -2.58 6.17
N ALA A 151 -3.78 -2.71 6.54
CA ALA A 151 -4.36 -2.04 7.71
C ALA A 151 -3.67 -2.45 9.02
N LYS A 152 -3.41 -3.75 9.22
CA LYS A 152 -2.75 -4.25 10.44
C LYS A 152 -1.30 -3.74 10.58
N ARG A 153 -0.55 -3.63 9.48
CA ARG A 153 0.80 -3.06 9.49
C ARG A 153 0.79 -1.56 9.75
N THR A 154 -0.11 -0.85 9.09
CA THR A 154 -0.29 0.59 9.25
C THR A 154 -0.70 0.96 10.68
N HIS A 155 -1.68 0.24 11.24
CA HIS A 155 -2.10 0.45 12.63
C HIS A 155 -0.93 0.29 13.60
N ARG A 156 -0.08 -0.73 13.43
CA ARG A 156 1.11 -0.89 14.27
C ARG A 156 2.10 0.25 14.13
N ALA A 157 2.36 0.72 12.92
CA ALA A 157 3.25 1.86 12.69
C ALA A 157 2.74 3.11 13.41
N ILE A 158 1.43 3.39 13.36
CA ILE A 158 0.83 4.50 14.11
C ILE A 158 1.07 4.34 15.61
N LEU A 159 0.75 3.17 16.17
CA LEU A 159 0.94 2.90 17.60
C LEU A 159 2.41 3.00 18.01
N PHE A 160 3.34 2.51 17.19
CA PHE A 160 4.78 2.64 17.41
C PHE A 160 5.20 4.10 17.48
N CYS A 161 4.83 4.90 16.49
CA CYS A 161 5.21 6.31 16.45
C CYS A 161 4.59 7.09 17.61
N LYS A 162 3.33 6.82 17.99
CA LYS A 162 2.69 7.44 19.15
C LYS A 162 3.35 7.02 20.47
N GLN A 163 3.68 5.74 20.65
CA GLN A 163 4.34 5.26 21.87
C GLN A 163 5.74 5.85 22.05
N ARG A 164 6.42 6.22 20.95
CA ARG A 164 7.76 6.84 20.95
C ARG A 164 7.73 8.37 20.87
N ASP A 165 6.55 8.99 20.98
CA ASP A 165 6.35 10.44 20.83
C ASP A 165 6.91 11.02 19.52
N LEU A 166 6.96 10.20 18.47
CA LEU A 166 7.40 10.58 17.12
C LEU A 166 6.27 11.16 16.27
N LEU A 167 5.02 11.00 16.71
CA LEU A 167 3.83 11.43 16.01
C LEU A 167 2.84 12.01 17.03
N CYS A 168 2.09 13.04 16.63
CA CYS A 168 1.14 13.70 17.53
C CYS A 168 0.14 12.70 18.14
N GLN A 169 -0.15 12.84 19.44
CA GLN A 169 -1.10 11.96 20.11
C GLN A 169 -2.53 12.14 19.60
N SER A 170 -2.87 13.36 19.16
CA SER A 170 -4.17 13.73 18.58
C SER A 170 -3.99 14.38 17.21
N ASN A 171 -4.89 14.11 16.26
CA ASN A 171 -4.89 14.72 14.91
C ASN A 171 -3.59 14.45 14.13
N ALA A 172 -2.93 13.33 14.38
CA ALA A 172 -1.83 12.88 13.55
C ALA A 172 -2.29 12.66 12.10
N VAL A 173 -1.41 12.84 11.13
CA VAL A 173 -1.75 12.66 9.71
C VAL A 173 -1.16 11.35 9.21
N LEU A 174 -2.01 10.52 8.60
CA LEU A 174 -1.62 9.37 7.78
C LEU A 174 -1.83 9.72 6.32
N VAL A 175 -0.75 9.80 5.57
CA VAL A 175 -0.74 10.02 4.13
C VAL A 175 -0.65 8.68 3.42
N VAL A 176 -1.56 8.42 2.49
CA VAL A 176 -1.54 7.20 1.67
C VAL A 176 -1.42 7.55 0.20
N SER A 177 -0.33 7.13 -0.43
CA SER A 177 0.00 7.44 -1.82
C SER A 177 0.40 6.19 -2.62
N GLY A 178 0.47 6.33 -3.94
CA GLY A 178 0.70 5.22 -4.87
C GLY A 178 -0.57 4.72 -5.56
N GLY A 179 -0.43 4.01 -6.68
CA GLY A 179 -1.57 3.57 -7.50
C GLY A 179 -2.60 2.72 -6.74
N VAL A 180 -2.15 1.86 -5.82
CA VAL A 180 -3.05 1.00 -5.03
C VAL A 180 -3.84 1.81 -3.99
N ALA A 181 -3.36 3.00 -3.60
CA ALA A 181 -4.11 3.93 -2.74
C ALA A 181 -5.42 4.44 -3.38
N SER A 182 -5.57 4.28 -4.71
CA SER A 182 -6.81 4.63 -5.42
C SER A 182 -7.92 3.58 -5.24
N ASN A 183 -7.59 2.41 -4.68
CA ASN A 183 -8.56 1.37 -4.38
C ASN A 183 -9.41 1.78 -3.16
N LEU A 184 -10.71 1.97 -3.38
CA LEU A 184 -11.65 2.46 -2.38
C LEU A 184 -11.85 1.48 -1.23
N TYR A 185 -11.79 0.17 -1.49
CA TYR A 185 -11.92 -0.84 -0.44
C TYR A 185 -10.72 -0.79 0.52
N ILE A 186 -9.49 -0.75 0.00
CA ILE A 186 -8.27 -0.62 0.80
C ILE A 186 -8.26 0.72 1.53
N ARG A 187 -8.66 1.81 0.85
CA ARG A 187 -8.79 3.13 1.48
C ARG A 187 -9.77 3.07 2.65
N ARG A 188 -10.94 2.45 2.49
CA ARG A 188 -11.94 2.32 3.57
C ARG A 188 -11.42 1.52 4.76
N ALA A 189 -10.62 0.48 4.51
CA ALA A 189 -9.93 -0.26 5.59
C ALA A 189 -8.95 0.64 6.37
N LEU A 190 -8.25 1.53 5.66
CA LEU A 190 -7.31 2.48 6.26
C LEU A 190 -8.03 3.62 6.99
N GLU A 191 -9.21 4.05 6.53
CA GLU A 191 -10.07 5.00 7.25
C GLU A 191 -10.47 4.43 8.61
N ILE A 192 -10.88 3.14 8.68
CA ILE A 192 -11.20 2.48 9.95
C ILE A 192 -9.99 2.50 10.92
N VAL A 193 -8.78 2.29 10.40
CA VAL A 193 -7.55 2.38 11.21
C VAL A 193 -7.28 3.81 11.66
N ALA A 194 -7.42 4.78 10.76
CA ALA A 194 -7.20 6.19 11.05
C ALA A 194 -8.15 6.69 12.14
N ASP A 195 -9.45 6.38 12.01
CA ASP A 195 -10.47 6.71 12.99
C ASP A 195 -10.17 6.09 14.37
N ALA A 196 -9.86 4.79 14.40
CA ALA A 196 -9.53 4.08 15.63
C ALA A 196 -8.27 4.59 16.33
N THR A 197 -7.41 5.29 15.59
CA THR A 197 -6.14 5.82 16.10
C THR A 197 -6.12 7.34 16.19
N GLN A 198 -7.25 8.03 16.00
CA GLN A 198 -7.32 9.51 15.98
C GLN A 198 -6.34 10.16 14.99
N CYS A 199 -6.19 9.53 13.83
CA CYS A 199 -5.42 10.05 12.71
C CYS A 199 -6.37 10.58 11.63
N THR A 200 -5.94 11.63 10.93
CA THR A 200 -6.58 12.08 9.68
C THR A 200 -5.95 11.33 8.52
N LEU A 201 -6.75 10.59 7.77
CA LEU A 201 -6.31 9.96 6.52
C LEU A 201 -6.35 10.97 5.37
N LEU A 202 -5.21 11.20 4.73
CA LEU A 202 -5.11 12.01 3.53
C LEU A 202 -4.55 11.18 2.37
N CYS A 203 -5.26 11.20 1.24
CA CYS A 203 -4.79 10.61 -0.01
C CYS A 203 -4.64 11.72 -1.05
N PRO A 204 -3.54 11.78 -1.82
CA PRO A 204 -3.46 12.68 -2.96
C PRO A 204 -4.59 12.39 -3.96
N PRO A 205 -5.00 13.36 -4.78
CA PRO A 205 -5.90 13.11 -5.90
C PRO A 205 -5.39 11.95 -6.77
N PRO A 206 -6.25 11.08 -7.32
CA PRO A 206 -5.81 9.90 -8.09
C PRO A 206 -4.80 10.20 -9.20
N LYS A 207 -4.95 11.33 -9.90
CA LYS A 207 -4.01 11.81 -10.95
C LYS A 207 -2.58 12.07 -10.45
N LEU A 208 -2.41 12.24 -9.14
CA LEU A 208 -1.13 12.49 -8.48
C LEU A 208 -0.59 11.26 -7.74
N CYS A 209 -1.35 10.17 -7.64
CA CYS A 209 -0.96 8.93 -6.96
C CYS A 209 -0.08 8.01 -7.83
N THR A 210 -0.17 8.11 -9.15
CA THR A 210 0.70 7.38 -10.10
C THR A 210 1.97 8.17 -10.38
N ASP A 211 3.01 7.51 -10.90
CA ASP A 211 4.26 8.21 -11.26
C ASP A 211 3.99 9.30 -12.30
N ASN A 212 4.39 10.54 -11.98
CA ASN A 212 4.19 11.71 -12.85
C ASN A 212 5.28 12.78 -12.62
N GLY A 213 5.44 13.71 -13.57
CA GLY A 213 6.44 14.78 -13.45
C GLY A 213 6.11 15.84 -12.39
N ILE A 214 4.82 16.02 -12.04
CA ILE A 214 4.37 17.04 -11.08
C ILE A 214 4.92 16.73 -9.69
N MET A 215 4.86 15.47 -9.25
CA MET A 215 5.42 15.08 -7.94
C MET A 215 6.93 15.30 -7.86
N ILE A 216 7.66 15.11 -8.97
CA ILE A 216 9.12 15.33 -9.01
C ILE A 216 9.43 16.82 -8.90
N ALA A 217 8.74 17.65 -9.68
CA ALA A 217 8.89 19.10 -9.62
C ALA A 217 8.53 19.64 -8.23
N TRP A 218 7.44 19.15 -7.63
CA TRP A 218 7.04 19.54 -6.28
C TRP A 218 8.08 19.14 -5.21
N ASN A 219 8.63 17.92 -5.28
CA ASN A 219 9.72 17.51 -4.40
C ASN A 219 10.93 18.45 -4.52
N GLY A 220 11.28 18.83 -5.76
CA GLY A 220 12.33 19.81 -6.03
C GLY A 220 12.05 21.18 -5.40
N ILE A 221 10.81 21.67 -5.49
CA ILE A 221 10.38 22.93 -4.87
C ILE A 221 10.49 22.86 -3.34
N GLU A 222 10.04 21.77 -2.71
CA GLU A 222 10.14 21.58 -1.26
C GLU A 222 11.62 21.56 -0.81
N ARG A 223 12.49 20.88 -1.57
CA ARG A 223 13.93 20.82 -1.30
C ARG A 223 14.60 22.19 -1.46
N LEU A 224 14.25 22.93 -2.51
CA LEU A 224 14.73 24.30 -2.75
C LEU A 224 14.34 25.23 -1.60
N ARG A 225 13.08 25.19 -1.15
CA ARG A 225 12.59 25.99 0.00
C ARG A 225 13.32 25.64 1.30
N ALA A 226 13.70 24.38 1.46
CA ALA A 226 14.46 23.91 2.62
C ALA A 226 15.97 24.14 2.51
N GLY A 227 16.47 24.66 1.37
CA GLY A 227 17.92 24.83 1.14
C GLY A 227 18.68 23.51 0.97
N LEU A 228 18.01 22.41 0.58
CA LEU A 228 18.57 21.06 0.57
C LEU A 228 18.93 20.58 -0.84
N GLY A 229 20.19 20.15 -1.03
CA GLY A 229 20.64 19.50 -2.27
C GLY A 229 20.53 20.38 -3.51
N ILE A 230 20.73 21.69 -3.35
CA ILE A 230 20.78 22.65 -4.45
C ILE A 230 22.14 22.49 -5.13
N LEU A 231 22.11 22.11 -6.40
CA LEU A 231 23.30 22.00 -7.25
C LEU A 231 23.29 23.17 -8.24
N HIS A 232 24.44 23.83 -8.41
CA HIS A 232 24.63 24.90 -9.39
C HIS A 232 25.29 24.40 -10.69
N ASP A 233 25.77 23.16 -10.67
CA ASP A 233 26.37 22.45 -11.80
C ASP A 233 25.79 21.03 -11.86
N VAL A 234 25.59 20.55 -13.09
CA VAL A 234 25.10 19.20 -13.38
C VAL A 234 26.25 18.21 -13.61
N GLU A 235 27.49 18.69 -13.72
CA GLU A 235 28.67 17.83 -13.78
C GLU A 235 28.73 16.92 -12.54
N GLY A 236 29.00 15.63 -12.79
CA GLY A 236 29.11 14.64 -11.71
C GLY A 236 27.79 14.09 -11.19
N ILE A 237 26.62 14.54 -11.66
CA ILE A 237 25.36 13.87 -11.34
C ILE A 237 25.41 12.43 -11.89
N ARG A 238 25.08 11.47 -11.02
CA ARG A 238 25.00 10.04 -11.33
C ARG A 238 23.61 9.53 -10.98
N TYR A 239 23.12 8.58 -11.76
CA TYR A 239 21.88 7.88 -11.43
C TYR A 239 22.21 6.69 -10.52
N GLU A 240 21.37 6.49 -9.51
CA GLU A 240 21.45 5.31 -8.66
C GLU A 240 20.18 4.46 -8.86
N PRO A 241 20.30 3.20 -9.29
CA PRO A 241 19.15 2.33 -9.48
C PRO A 241 18.48 1.93 -8.15
N LYS A 242 19.20 2.09 -7.02
CA LYS A 242 18.70 1.81 -5.67
C LYS A 242 18.94 3.03 -4.80
N CYS A 243 17.86 3.71 -4.46
CA CYS A 243 17.87 4.85 -3.56
C CYS A 243 16.97 4.54 -2.36
N PRO A 244 17.51 4.24 -1.16
CA PRO A 244 16.69 3.95 0.01
C PRO A 244 15.95 5.20 0.50
N LEU A 245 14.81 4.98 1.19
CA LEU A 245 14.05 6.08 1.80
C LEU A 245 14.41 6.21 3.28
N GLY A 246 15.25 7.19 3.61
CA GLY A 246 15.56 7.53 4.99
C GLY A 246 16.37 6.48 5.76
N VAL A 247 16.37 6.61 7.09
CA VAL A 247 17.05 5.69 8.01
C VAL A 247 16.12 4.52 8.34
N ASP A 248 16.59 3.29 8.14
CA ASP A 248 15.82 2.06 8.43
C ASP A 248 15.81 1.74 9.92
N ILE A 249 14.66 1.93 10.57
CA ILE A 249 14.41 1.60 11.98
C ILE A 249 13.40 0.46 12.13
N SER A 250 13.15 -0.32 11.07
CA SER A 250 12.20 -1.44 11.07
C SER A 250 12.51 -2.49 12.15
N LYS A 251 13.79 -2.66 12.49
CA LYS A 251 14.24 -3.53 13.57
C LYS A 251 13.72 -3.07 14.93
N GLU A 252 13.81 -1.77 15.24
CA GLU A 252 13.30 -1.20 16.48
C GLU A 252 11.77 -1.36 16.61
N VAL A 253 11.06 -1.25 15.48
CA VAL A 253 9.61 -1.50 15.42
C VAL A 253 9.31 -2.95 15.80
N GLY A 254 10.08 -3.91 15.28
CA GLY A 254 9.96 -5.33 15.61
C GLY A 254 10.25 -5.62 17.09
N GLU A 255 11.31 -5.02 17.63
CA GLU A 255 11.74 -5.16 19.03
C GLU A 255 10.72 -4.58 20.02
N ALA A 256 10.04 -3.48 19.65
CA ALA A 256 8.95 -2.92 20.46
C ALA A 256 7.74 -3.86 20.64
N ALA A 257 7.63 -4.88 19.78
CA ALA A 257 6.68 -5.98 19.90
C ALA A 257 5.20 -5.56 20.09
N ILE A 258 4.82 -4.44 19.49
CA ILE A 258 3.51 -3.81 19.69
C ILE A 258 2.38 -4.72 19.20
N LYS A 259 1.45 -4.99 20.11
CA LYS A 259 0.22 -5.74 19.83
C LYS A 259 -0.83 -4.78 19.29
N VAL A 260 -1.38 -5.12 18.13
CA VAL A 260 -2.41 -4.32 17.46
C VAL A 260 -3.79 -4.79 17.96
N PRO A 261 -4.65 -3.89 18.47
CA PRO A 261 -6.04 -4.21 18.79
C PRO A 261 -6.79 -4.77 17.57
N ARG A 262 -7.70 -5.73 17.79
CA ARG A 262 -8.53 -6.26 16.70
C ARG A 262 -9.54 -5.19 16.25
N LEU A 263 -9.44 -4.76 15.01
CA LEU A 263 -10.43 -3.90 14.36
C LEU A 263 -11.33 -4.76 13.48
N LYS A 264 -12.65 -4.61 13.62
CA LYS A 264 -13.62 -5.25 12.73
C LYS A 264 -13.68 -4.46 11.42
N MET A 265 -13.20 -5.05 10.34
CA MET A 265 -13.28 -4.47 8.99
C MET A 265 -14.70 -4.61 8.43
N LYS A 266 -15.62 -3.79 8.94
CA LYS A 266 -16.98 -3.64 8.41
C LYS A 266 -16.96 -2.66 7.25
N ILE A 267 -16.43 -3.14 6.13
CA ILE A 267 -16.38 -2.44 4.83
C ILE A 267 -17.55 -2.93 3.98
#